data_AF-A0A1I7J6V4-F1
#
_entry.id   AF-A0A1I7J6V4-F1
#
_cell.length_a   1.000
_cell.length_b   1.000
_cell.length_c   1.000
_cell.angle_alpha   90.00
_cell.angle_beta   90.00
_cell.angle_gamma   90.00
#
_symmetry.space_group_name_H-M   'P 1'
#
loop_
_entity.id
_entity.type
_entity.pdbx_description
1 polymer ?
#
loop_
_entity_poly.entity_id
_entity_poly.type
_entity_poly.pdbx_seq_one_letter_code
_entity_poly.pdbx_strand_id
1 'polypeptide(L)'
;MFLGEVYKKVVIEQEFLKREFVCIDKDRLLINVKNKENELKVLEKFFREQCKTYIKEIVKEYISITGLVPKEIKIKEQKTKWGCCTYDNRIFINWKLIMARKSAIKYVIVHEMCHILEKNHSKNFWNKVNEFFPNYKIEDIYLKENGYLMKLKN
;
A
#
# COMPACT_ATOMS: atom_id res chain seq x y z
N MET A 1 -11.93 -2.79 -0.69
CA MET A 1 -11.15 -2.81 0.56
C MET A 1 -10.27 -1.58 0.63
N PHE A 2 -10.10 -0.99 1.81
CA PHE A 2 -9.18 0.11 2.08
C PHE A 2 -8.67 -0.03 3.52
N LEU A 3 -7.35 -0.07 3.71
CA LEU A 3 -6.68 -0.32 4.99
C LEU A 3 -7.15 -1.59 5.74
N GLY A 4 -7.56 -2.62 5.00
CA GLY A 4 -8.05 -3.89 5.53
C GLY A 4 -9.56 -3.97 5.73
N GLU A 5 -10.26 -2.83 5.65
CA GLU A 5 -11.70 -2.76 5.84
C GLU A 5 -12.46 -2.83 4.51
N VAL A 6 -13.63 -3.44 4.54
CA VAL A 6 -14.55 -3.50 3.40
C VAL A 6 -15.50 -2.31 3.46
N TYR A 7 -15.55 -1.53 2.37
CA TYR A 7 -16.43 -0.37 2.25
C TYR A 7 -17.47 -0.62 1.16
N LYS A 8 -18.71 -0.19 1.40
CA LYS A 8 -19.75 -0.10 0.38
C LYS A 8 -19.41 1.04 -0.58
N LYS A 9 -19.23 0.71 -1.85
CA LYS A 9 -18.98 1.67 -2.92
C LYS A 9 -20.28 2.39 -3.30
N VAL A 10 -20.28 3.72 -3.32
CA VAL A 10 -21.42 4.55 -3.77
C VAL A 10 -20.91 5.55 -4.78
N VAL A 11 -21.46 5.53 -5.99
CA VAL A 11 -21.11 6.49 -7.04
C VAL A 11 -22.16 7.58 -7.07
N ILE A 12 -21.71 8.84 -7.00
CA ILE A 12 -22.56 10.01 -7.04
C ILE A 12 -22.15 10.82 -8.28
N GLU A 13 -23.00 10.77 -9.30
CA GLU A 13 -22.79 11.49 -10.55
C GLU A 13 -23.38 12.90 -10.46
N GLN A 14 -22.56 13.90 -10.76
CA GLN A 14 -22.90 15.31 -10.63
C GLN A 14 -22.25 16.10 -11.78
N GLU A 15 -23.05 16.52 -12.76
CA GLU A 15 -22.59 17.20 -13.97
C GLU A 15 -21.75 18.46 -13.67
N PHE A 16 -22.20 19.29 -12.72
CA PHE A 16 -21.60 20.58 -12.38
C PHE A 16 -20.51 20.52 -11.30
N LEU A 17 -19.99 19.33 -11.00
CA LEU A 17 -18.97 19.15 -9.96
C LEU A 17 -17.67 19.88 -10.35
N LYS A 18 -17.16 20.78 -9.49
CA LYS A 18 -15.90 21.51 -9.79
C LYS A 18 -14.70 20.56 -9.94
N ARG A 19 -14.62 19.52 -9.12
CA ARG A 19 -13.54 18.52 -9.10
C ARG A 19 -14.09 17.17 -8.64
N GLU A 20 -13.67 16.09 -9.29
CA GLU A 20 -13.97 14.72 -8.88
C GLU A 20 -13.12 14.29 -7.69
N PHE A 21 -13.71 13.59 -6.74
CA PHE A 21 -13.04 13.15 -5.51
C PHE A 21 -13.71 11.93 -4.89
N VAL A 22 -12.97 11.29 -3.98
CA VAL A 22 -13.50 10.24 -3.10
C VAL A 22 -13.49 10.75 -1.67
N CYS A 23 -14.57 10.52 -0.94
CA CYS A 23 -14.59 10.66 0.51
C CYS A 23 -15.03 9.35 1.17
N ILE A 24 -14.57 9.16 2.40
CA ILE A 24 -14.96 8.05 3.25
C ILE A 24 -16.02 8.59 4.22
N ASP A 25 -17.20 7.97 4.22
CA ASP A 25 -18.26 8.25 5.18
C ASP A 25 -18.67 6.94 5.85
N LYS A 26 -18.29 6.76 7.12
CA LYS A 26 -18.51 5.53 7.90
C LYS A 26 -18.00 4.30 7.14
N ASP A 27 -18.91 3.44 6.70
CA ASP A 27 -18.66 2.19 5.97
C ASP A 27 -18.74 2.37 4.44
N ARG A 28 -18.76 3.61 3.94
CA ARG A 28 -18.95 3.94 2.52
C ARG A 28 -17.75 4.65 1.92
N LEU A 29 -17.43 4.26 0.68
CA LEU A 29 -16.57 5.03 -0.23
C LEU A 29 -17.48 5.76 -1.21
N LEU A 30 -17.63 7.07 -1.00
CA LEU A 30 -18.43 7.94 -1.87
C LEU A 30 -17.53 8.48 -2.99
N ILE A 31 -17.81 8.06 -4.22
CA ILE A 31 -17.05 8.43 -5.42
C ILE A 31 -17.85 9.48 -6.17
N ASN A 32 -17.44 10.74 -6.04
CA ASN A 32 -18.10 11.89 -6.66
C ASN A 32 -17.46 12.15 -8.02
N VAL A 33 -18.24 11.97 -9.09
CA VAL A 33 -17.78 12.00 -10.48
C VAL A 33 -18.67 12.91 -11.33
N LYS A 34 -18.12 13.46 -12.40
CA LYS A 34 -18.90 14.19 -13.42
C LYS A 34 -19.69 13.25 -14.32
N ASN A 35 -19.08 12.12 -14.65
CA ASN A 35 -19.64 11.04 -15.44
C ASN A 35 -19.27 9.72 -14.76
N LYS A 36 -20.22 8.78 -14.67
CA LYS A 36 -20.01 7.46 -14.06
C LYS A 36 -18.81 6.69 -14.63
N GLU A 37 -18.45 6.88 -15.89
CA GLU A 37 -17.27 6.26 -16.54
C GLU A 37 -15.94 6.63 -15.85
N ASN A 38 -15.87 7.78 -15.16
CA ASN A 38 -14.67 8.21 -14.45
C ASN A 38 -14.46 7.51 -13.10
N GLU A 39 -15.42 6.69 -12.64
CA GLU A 39 -15.41 6.08 -11.31
C GLU A 39 -14.08 5.41 -10.96
N LEU A 40 -13.64 4.44 -11.78
CA LEU A 40 -12.42 3.69 -11.50
C LEU A 40 -11.19 4.59 -11.49
N LYS A 41 -11.12 5.55 -12.42
CA LYS A 41 -10.00 6.49 -12.54
C LYS A 41 -9.89 7.37 -11.29
N VAL A 42 -11.01 7.88 -10.81
CA VAL A 42 -11.07 8.74 -9.61
C VAL A 42 -10.74 7.94 -8.36
N LEU A 43 -11.24 6.70 -8.26
CA LEU A 43 -10.95 5.79 -7.15
C LEU A 43 -9.47 5.37 -7.11
N GLU A 44 -8.89 5.00 -8.26
CA GLU A 44 -7.48 4.65 -8.35
C GLU A 44 -6.59 5.84 -7.95
N LYS A 45 -6.89 7.04 -8.45
CA LYS A 45 -6.17 8.25 -8.07
C LYS A 45 -6.22 8.46 -6.55
N PHE A 46 -7.40 8.33 -5.95
CA PHE A 46 -7.54 8.42 -4.50
C PHE A 46 -6.66 7.37 -3.78
N PHE A 47 -6.68 6.10 -4.21
CA PHE A 47 -5.91 5.03 -3.57
C PHE A 47 -4.41 5.24 -3.70
N ARG A 48 -3.93 5.71 -4.84
CA ARG A 48 -2.51 6.05 -5.05
C ARG A 48 -2.05 7.16 -4.11
N GLU A 49 -2.84 8.23 -3.96
CA GLU A 49 -2.51 9.32 -3.04
C GLU A 49 -2.57 8.89 -1.58
N GLN A 50 -3.59 8.12 -1.18
CA GLN A 50 -3.66 7.56 0.17
C GLN A 50 -2.48 6.62 0.46
N CYS A 51 -2.11 5.77 -0.50
CA CYS A 51 -0.96 4.89 -0.40
C CYS A 51 0.34 5.68 -0.21
N LYS A 52 0.56 6.71 -1.03
CA LYS A 52 1.74 7.58 -0.94
C LYS A 52 1.85 8.24 0.43
N THR A 53 0.76 8.82 0.94
CA THR A 53 0.73 9.48 2.25
C THR A 53 1.01 8.48 3.37
N TYR A 54 0.29 7.37 3.40
CA TYR A 54 0.39 6.38 4.46
C TYR A 54 1.77 5.70 4.51
N ILE A 55 2.34 5.35 3.35
CA ILE A 55 3.67 4.76 3.27
C ILE A 55 4.74 5.74 3.72
N LYS A 56 4.62 7.03 3.38
CA LYS A 56 5.59 8.05 3.81
C LYS A 56 5.67 8.13 5.34
N GLU A 57 4.54 8.02 6.04
CA GLU A 57 4.49 8.02 7.50
C GLU A 57 5.15 6.78 8.09
N ILE A 58 4.84 5.59 7.56
CA ILE A 58 5.44 4.32 8.03
C ILE A 58 6.95 4.31 7.77
N VAL A 59 7.40 4.75 6.59
CA VAL A 59 8.84 4.82 6.28
C VAL A 59 9.55 5.76 7.26
N LYS A 60 8.96 6.91 7.60
CA LYS A 60 9.53 7.81 8.59
C LYS A 60 9.64 7.14 9.97
N GLU A 61 8.59 6.45 10.41
CA GLU A 61 8.57 5.66 11.66
C GLU A 61 9.72 4.64 11.67
N TYR A 62 9.85 3.83 10.62
CA TYR A 62 10.85 2.75 10.57
C TYR A 62 12.28 3.23 10.29
N ILE A 63 12.47 4.40 9.66
CA ILE A 63 13.80 5.04 9.61
C ILE A 63 14.28 5.32 11.04
N SER A 64 13.41 5.85 11.91
CA SER A 64 13.75 6.15 13.31
C SER A 64 14.04 4.90 14.14
N ILE A 65 13.39 3.77 13.82
CA ILE A 65 13.57 2.49 14.54
C ILE A 65 14.84 1.76 14.07
N THR A 66 15.08 1.75 12.75
CA THR A 66 16.07 0.85 12.14
C THR A 66 17.36 1.56 11.72
N GLY A 67 17.34 2.88 11.56
CA GLY A 67 18.41 3.66 10.95
C GLY A 67 18.57 3.44 9.43
N LEU A 68 17.73 2.59 8.81
CA LEU A 68 17.84 2.28 7.38
C LEU A 68 17.15 3.36 6.55
N VAL A 69 17.92 4.09 5.75
CA VAL A 69 17.40 5.17 4.90
C VAL A 69 17.37 4.71 3.44
N PRO A 70 16.18 4.51 2.84
CA PRO A 70 16.09 4.23 1.41
C PRO A 70 16.51 5.46 0.61
N LYS A 71 17.16 5.23 -0.53
CA LYS A 71 17.55 6.30 -1.47
C LYS A 71 16.33 7.01 -2.06
N GLU A 72 15.26 6.25 -2.29
CA GLU A 72 13.99 6.76 -2.80
C GLU A 72 12.86 5.79 -2.46
N ILE A 73 11.64 6.32 -2.29
CA ILE A 73 10.40 5.55 -2.18
C ILE A 73 9.47 5.98 -3.32
N LYS A 74 9.04 5.02 -4.14
CA LYS A 74 8.11 5.27 -5.26
C LYS A 74 6.89 4.35 -5.20
N ILE A 75 5.72 4.96 -5.39
CA ILE A 75 4.47 4.23 -5.55
C ILE A 75 4.28 3.91 -7.04
N LYS A 76 4.21 2.63 -7.39
CA LYS A 76 3.98 2.18 -8.77
C LYS A 76 2.97 1.05 -8.80
N GLU A 77 2.56 0.64 -9.99
CA GLU A 77 1.85 -0.63 -10.14
C GLU A 77 2.86 -1.74 -10.42
N GLN A 78 2.68 -2.88 -9.76
CA GLN A 78 3.48 -4.08 -9.98
C GLN A 78 2.56 -5.27 -10.25
N LYS A 79 2.93 -6.11 -11.23
CA LYS A 79 2.10 -7.25 -11.62
C LYS A 79 2.09 -8.38 -10.59
N THR A 80 3.23 -8.65 -9.97
CA THR A 80 3.47 -9.89 -9.20
C THR A 80 3.97 -9.67 -7.77
N LYS A 81 4.27 -8.43 -7.37
CA LYS A 81 4.89 -8.13 -6.08
C LYS A 81 4.19 -6.97 -5.37
N TRP A 82 4.23 -7.00 -4.04
CA TRP A 82 3.77 -5.89 -3.18
C TRP A 82 4.82 -4.78 -3.05
N GLY A 83 6.10 -5.13 -3.14
CA GLY A 83 7.20 -4.19 -3.20
C GLY A 83 8.43 -4.77 -3.90
N CYS A 84 9.45 -3.94 -4.05
CA CYS A 84 10.81 -4.37 -4.33
C CYS A 84 11.83 -3.30 -3.94
N CYS A 85 12.99 -3.72 -3.47
CA CYS A 85 14.18 -2.89 -3.26
C CYS A 85 15.23 -3.16 -4.34
N THR A 86 15.77 -2.12 -4.97
CA THR A 86 16.86 -2.24 -5.95
C THR A 86 18.21 -2.41 -5.26
N TYR A 87 19.23 -2.80 -6.03
CA TYR A 87 20.62 -2.81 -5.55
C TYR A 87 21.07 -1.44 -5.05
N ASP A 88 20.60 -0.35 -5.66
CA ASP A 88 20.92 1.01 -5.25
C ASP A 88 19.96 1.61 -4.21
N ASN A 89 19.28 0.74 -3.44
CA ASN A 89 18.44 1.09 -2.28
C ASN A 89 17.22 1.97 -2.61
N ARG A 90 16.69 1.92 -3.84
CA ARG A 90 15.38 2.47 -4.15
C ARG A 90 14.31 1.43 -3.88
N ILE A 91 13.28 1.82 -3.14
CA ILE A 91 12.16 0.95 -2.82
C ILE A 91 10.96 1.39 -3.64
N PHE A 92 10.32 0.42 -4.27
CA PHE A 92 9.06 0.60 -4.95
C PHE A 92 7.97 -0.19 -4.23
N ILE A 93 6.81 0.43 -4.06
CA ILE A 93 5.65 -0.21 -3.43
C ILE A 93 4.47 -0.18 -4.40
N ASN A 94 3.74 -1.30 -4.45
CA ASN A 94 2.52 -1.43 -5.22
C ASN A 94 1.39 -0.64 -4.56
N TRP A 95 0.79 0.31 -5.28
CA TRP A 95 -0.30 1.13 -4.72
C TRP A 95 -1.50 0.31 -4.22
N LYS A 96 -1.74 -0.87 -4.80
CA LYS A 96 -2.80 -1.79 -4.38
C LYS A 96 -2.62 -2.28 -2.94
N LEU A 97 -1.41 -2.19 -2.39
CA LEU A 97 -1.11 -2.54 -1.01
C LEU A 97 -1.95 -1.72 0.00
N ILE A 98 -2.44 -0.53 -0.37
CA ILE A 98 -3.32 0.27 0.50
C ILE A 98 -4.66 -0.42 0.81
N MET A 99 -5.01 -1.47 0.07
CA MET A 99 -6.18 -2.31 0.33
C MET A 99 -5.95 -3.32 1.46
N ALA A 100 -4.70 -3.66 1.77
CA ALA A 100 -4.34 -4.58 2.83
C ALA A 100 -4.57 -3.97 4.22
N ARG A 101 -4.69 -4.82 5.24
CA ARG A 101 -4.72 -4.36 6.62
C ARG A 101 -3.42 -3.63 6.99
N LYS A 102 -3.52 -2.65 7.88
CA LYS A 102 -2.41 -1.76 8.29
C LYS A 102 -1.13 -2.52 8.67
N SER A 103 -1.24 -3.60 9.43
CA SER A 103 -0.11 -4.44 9.85
C SER A 103 0.63 -5.08 8.66
N ALA A 104 -0.11 -5.57 7.67
CA ALA A 104 0.48 -6.14 6.46
C ALA A 104 1.19 -5.09 5.59
N ILE A 105 0.65 -3.87 5.53
CA ILE A 105 1.32 -2.74 4.86
C ILE A 105 2.67 -2.46 5.53
N LYS A 106 2.69 -2.36 6.87
CA LYS A 106 3.93 -2.15 7.64
C LYS A 106 4.95 -3.27 7.38
N TYR A 107 4.51 -4.53 7.42
CA TYR A 107 5.36 -5.67 7.13
C TYR A 107 6.06 -5.55 5.77
N VAL A 108 5.34 -5.27 4.69
CA VAL A 108 5.94 -5.14 3.35
C VAL A 108 6.98 -4.03 3.33
N ILE A 109 6.71 -2.89 3.96
CA ILE A 109 7.67 -1.77 4.00
C ILE A 109 8.94 -2.18 4.76
N VAL A 110 8.81 -2.83 5.92
CA VAL A 110 9.97 -3.33 6.69
C VAL A 110 10.75 -4.37 5.89
N HIS A 111 10.05 -5.28 5.20
CA HIS A 111 10.67 -6.27 4.31
C HIS A 111 11.54 -5.60 3.25
N GLU A 112 11.01 -4.61 2.54
CA GLU A 112 11.78 -3.89 1.52
C GLU A 112 12.92 -3.04 2.11
N MET A 113 12.75 -2.50 3.32
CA MET A 113 13.83 -1.79 4.03
C MET A 113 14.94 -2.74 4.46
N CYS A 114 14.65 -3.96 4.89
CA CYS A 114 15.66 -4.97 5.23
C CYS A 114 16.54 -5.33 4.02
N HIS A 115 16.03 -5.19 2.80
CA HIS A 115 16.81 -5.35 1.59
C HIS A 115 17.93 -4.30 1.40
N ILE A 116 17.95 -3.23 2.19
CA ILE A 116 19.08 -2.29 2.23
C ILE A 116 20.33 -2.97 2.84
N LEU A 117 20.12 -3.86 3.82
CA LEU A 117 21.18 -4.62 4.49
C LEU A 117 21.53 -5.92 3.76
N GLU A 118 20.52 -6.65 3.28
CA GLU A 118 20.69 -7.98 2.68
C GLU A 118 19.81 -8.15 1.43
N LYS A 119 20.42 -8.31 0.26
CA LYS A 119 19.72 -8.27 -1.03
C LYS A 119 18.97 -9.55 -1.39
N ASN A 120 19.22 -10.64 -0.68
CA ASN A 120 18.57 -11.93 -0.86
C ASN A 120 17.71 -12.28 0.36
N HIS A 121 16.93 -13.36 0.29
CA HIS A 121 16.10 -13.86 1.39
C HIS A 121 16.84 -14.88 2.26
N SER A 122 18.12 -14.64 2.58
CA SER A 122 18.91 -15.53 3.46
C SER A 122 18.39 -15.56 4.90
N LYS A 123 18.97 -16.45 5.72
CA LYS A 123 18.70 -16.50 7.16
C LYS A 123 18.94 -15.13 7.82
N ASN A 124 19.99 -14.42 7.42
CA ASN A 124 20.31 -13.09 7.97
C ASN A 124 19.23 -12.06 7.62
N PHE A 125 18.71 -12.07 6.38
CA PHE A 125 17.59 -11.24 5.99
C PHE A 125 16.38 -11.46 6.90
N TRP A 126 15.96 -12.72 7.08
CA TRP A 126 14.79 -13.04 7.90
C TRP A 126 15.01 -12.74 9.39
N ASN A 127 16.24 -12.86 9.89
CA ASN A 127 16.58 -12.41 11.24
C ASN A 127 16.35 -10.91 11.40
N LYS A 128 16.74 -10.08 10.41
CA LYS A 128 16.50 -8.64 10.42
C LYS A 128 15.03 -8.27 10.29
N VAL A 129 14.29 -8.96 9.42
CA VAL A 129 12.82 -8.78 9.36
C VAL A 129 12.19 -9.11 10.70
N ASN A 130 12.58 -10.22 11.36
CA ASN A 130 12.06 -10.61 12.66
C ASN A 130 12.44 -9.65 13.79
N GLU A 131 13.65 -9.08 13.74
CA GLU A 131 14.12 -8.07 14.68
C GLU A 131 13.25 -6.80 14.62
N PHE A 132 12.95 -6.31 13.42
CA PHE A 132 12.17 -5.07 13.24
C PHE A 132 10.65 -5.28 13.18
N PHE A 133 10.20 -6.50 12.88
CA PHE A 133 8.79 -6.87 12.79
C PHE A 133 8.57 -8.34 13.20
N PRO A 134 8.50 -8.64 14.52
CA PRO A 134 8.44 -10.03 15.01
C PRO A 134 7.28 -10.87 14.47
N ASN A 135 6.13 -10.24 14.18
CA ASN A 135 4.92 -10.92 13.70
C ASN A 135 4.85 -11.09 12.17
N TYR A 136 5.97 -10.97 11.46
CA TYR A 136 5.99 -10.90 9.99
C TYR A 136 5.35 -12.11 9.32
N LYS A 137 5.50 -13.31 9.90
CA LYS A 137 4.95 -14.55 9.34
C LYS A 137 3.42 -14.51 9.22
N ILE A 138 2.74 -13.89 10.19
CA ILE A 138 1.29 -13.74 10.18
C ILE A 138 0.86 -12.84 9.02
N GLU A 139 1.61 -11.76 8.77
CA GLU A 139 1.34 -10.84 7.66
C GLU A 139 1.69 -11.43 6.30
N ASP A 140 2.74 -12.24 6.21
CA ASP A 140 3.11 -12.96 4.99
C ASP A 140 2.02 -13.95 4.57
N ILE A 141 1.50 -14.73 5.52
CA ILE A 141 0.36 -15.64 5.30
C ILE A 141 -0.86 -14.84 4.85
N TYR A 142 -1.22 -13.77 5.58
CA TYR A 142 -2.35 -12.92 5.23
C TYR A 142 -2.25 -12.38 3.79
N LEU A 143 -1.08 -11.91 3.35
CA LEU A 143 -0.88 -11.38 2.00
C LEU A 143 -0.99 -12.47 0.91
N LYS A 144 -0.52 -13.69 1.19
CA LYS A 144 -0.68 -14.84 0.30
C LYS A 144 -2.15 -15.22 0.13
N GLU A 145 -2.90 -15.24 1.24
CA GLU A 145 -4.31 -15.62 1.25
C GLU A 145 -5.23 -14.53 0.70
N ASN A 146 -4.94 -13.25 0.96
CA ASN A 146 -5.88 -12.15 0.67
C ASN A 146 -5.45 -11.29 -0.52
N GLY A 147 -4.24 -11.46 -1.04
CA GLY A 147 -3.69 -10.62 -2.11
C GLY A 147 -4.54 -10.60 -3.38
N TYR A 148 -5.24 -11.70 -3.69
CA TYR A 148 -6.10 -11.79 -4.87
C TYR A 148 -7.33 -10.87 -4.80
N LEU A 149 -7.75 -10.48 -3.59
CA LEU A 149 -8.87 -9.56 -3.34
C LEU A 149 -8.49 -8.08 -3.58
N MET A 150 -7.19 -7.76 -3.61
CA MET A 150 -6.69 -6.38 -3.70
C MET A 150 -6.65 -5.89 -5.15
N LYS A 151 -7.82 -5.81 -5.77
CA LYS A 151 -8.01 -5.35 -7.16
C LYS A 151 -9.17 -4.36 -7.20
N LEU A 152 -9.02 -3.30 -7.97
CA LEU A 152 -10.17 -2.53 -8.42
C LEU A 152 -10.83 -3.36 -9.51
N LYS A 153 -12.04 -3.86 -9.25
CA LYS A 153 -12.90 -4.51 -10.25
C LYS A 153 -14.08 -3.59 -10.52
N ASN A 154 -14.61 -3.68 -11.74
CA ASN A 154 -15.98 -3.27 -12.02
C ASN A 154 -16.95 -4.19 -11.28
#